data_AF-A0A9P0TAU0-F1
#
_entry.id   AF-A0A9P0TAU0-F1
#
_cell.length_a   1.000
_cell.length_b   1.000
_cell.length_c   1.000
_cell.angle_alpha   90.00
_cell.angle_beta   90.00
_cell.angle_gamma   90.00
#
_symmetry.space_group_name_H-M   'P 1'
#
loop_
_entity.id
_entity.type
_entity.pdbx_description
1 polymer ?
#
loop_
_entity_poly.entity_id
_entity_poly.type
_entity_poly.pdbx_seq_one_letter_code
_entity_poly.pdbx_strand_id
1 'polypeptide(L)'
;MASFHERQKSLFNTLKDAEDQYSFSKSNKVTRNEEYGEIDKHQYRKLKREMKQFRGKESIYKRTESSLKDCLQRGRIPDYMKNPQKWSYYSLSDVTPDQMSDSTNAATALAFIQEMEQRKESFSTITDETGAVFKKPTFQISKTIKPKVEEDTKIVFKSNKIIMPEYVVGVSKAVKSPKKLRIKKSELTNTVELKLNHLYDDDNEDTE
;
A
#
# COMPACT_ATOMS: atom_id res chain seq x y z
N MET A 1 1.67 66.98 -13.70
CA MET A 1 1.83 65.62 -14.28
C MET A 1 3.31 65.44 -14.62
N ALA A 2 3.97 64.40 -14.10
CA ALA A 2 5.38 64.14 -14.42
C ALA A 2 5.57 64.02 -15.95
N SER A 3 6.72 64.47 -16.45
CA SER A 3 7.04 64.38 -17.88
C SER A 3 7.14 62.90 -18.30
N PHE A 4 6.83 62.57 -19.56
CA PHE A 4 6.96 61.21 -20.08
C PHE A 4 8.36 60.63 -19.83
N HIS A 5 9.38 61.46 -20.01
CA HIS A 5 10.78 61.06 -19.83
C HIS A 5 11.11 60.74 -18.37
N GLU A 6 10.45 61.41 -17.43
CA GLU A 6 10.60 61.19 -15.99
C GLU A 6 9.92 59.89 -15.55
N ARG A 7 8.71 59.59 -16.09
CA ARG A 7 8.05 58.30 -15.89
C ARG A 7 8.85 57.14 -16.47
N GLN A 8 9.41 57.33 -17.67
CA GLN A 8 10.26 56.34 -18.31
C GLN A 8 11.47 56.01 -17.44
N LYS A 9 12.19 57.03 -16.95
CA LYS A 9 13.34 56.84 -16.05
C LYS A 9 12.94 56.16 -14.73
N SER A 10 11.83 56.58 -14.13
CA SER A 10 11.32 55.96 -12.90
C SER A 10 11.01 54.46 -13.10
N LEU A 11 10.40 54.08 -14.23
CA LEU A 11 10.10 52.68 -14.54
C LEU A 11 11.36 51.84 -14.76
N PHE A 12 12.39 52.38 -15.40
CA PHE A 12 13.65 51.64 -15.57
C PHE A 12 14.42 51.51 -14.26
N ASN A 13 14.36 52.52 -13.38
CA ASN A 13 14.97 52.42 -12.05
C ASN A 13 14.27 51.34 -11.21
N THR A 14 12.93 51.30 -11.19
CA THR A 14 12.18 50.29 -10.42
C THR A 14 12.39 48.87 -10.96
N LEU A 15 12.48 48.70 -12.28
CA LEU A 15 12.79 47.41 -12.89
C LEU A 15 14.22 46.96 -12.59
N LYS A 16 15.18 47.89 -12.57
CA LYS A 16 16.57 47.58 -12.24
C LYS A 16 16.72 47.16 -10.78
N ASP A 17 16.09 47.87 -9.87
CA ASP A 17 16.05 47.48 -8.44
C ASP A 17 15.42 46.08 -8.28
N ALA A 18 14.33 45.80 -9.01
CA ALA A 18 13.70 44.48 -8.98
C ALA A 18 14.60 43.36 -9.57
N GLU A 19 15.35 43.65 -10.63
CA GLU A 19 16.31 42.71 -11.23
C GLU A 19 17.47 42.39 -10.28
N ASP A 20 18.02 43.40 -9.59
CA ASP A 20 19.10 43.21 -8.63
C ASP A 20 18.62 42.37 -7.42
N GLN A 21 17.40 42.62 -6.93
CA GLN A 21 16.77 41.82 -5.88
C GLN A 21 16.48 40.38 -6.34
N TYR A 22 16.02 40.20 -7.57
CA TYR A 22 15.72 38.87 -8.13
C TYR A 22 17.00 38.08 -8.45
N SER A 23 18.07 38.74 -8.89
CA SER A 23 19.36 38.12 -9.19
C SER A 23 20.03 37.53 -7.94
N PHE A 24 19.73 38.07 -6.75
CA PHE A 24 20.15 37.45 -5.48
C PHE A 24 19.60 36.02 -5.31
N SER A 25 18.43 35.73 -5.87
CA SER A 25 17.80 34.39 -5.80
C SER A 25 18.27 33.39 -6.88
N LYS A 26 18.90 33.86 -7.97
CA LYS A 26 19.43 33.00 -9.05
C LYS A 26 20.90 32.64 -8.91
N SER A 27 21.67 33.33 -8.07
CA SER A 27 23.05 32.94 -7.77
C SER A 27 23.14 31.85 -6.69
N ASN A 28 22.28 30.82 -6.78
CA ASN A 28 22.63 29.51 -6.24
C ASN A 28 23.67 28.89 -7.18
N LYS A 29 24.84 29.56 -7.31
CA LYS A 29 26.05 28.97 -7.86
C LYS A 29 26.57 27.98 -6.82
N VAL A 30 25.81 26.90 -6.60
CA VAL A 30 26.40 25.66 -6.11
C VAL A 30 27.30 25.24 -7.26
N THR A 31 28.59 25.60 -7.16
CA THR A 31 29.63 24.97 -7.94
C THR A 31 29.48 23.48 -7.71
N ARG A 32 28.91 22.79 -8.70
CA ARG A 32 28.73 21.34 -8.75
C ARG A 32 30.09 20.69 -9.01
N ASN A 33 31.05 20.96 -8.14
CA ASN A 33 32.34 20.32 -8.06
C ASN A 33 32.54 19.97 -6.59
N GLU A 34 31.73 19.07 -6.07
CA GLU A 34 32.10 18.33 -4.85
C GLU A 34 32.91 17.11 -5.31
N GLU A 35 34.18 17.37 -5.58
CA GLU A 35 35.18 16.40 -5.15
C GLU A 35 34.93 16.18 -3.66
N TYR A 36 34.40 15.01 -3.30
CA TYR A 36 34.22 14.60 -1.90
C TYR A 36 35.59 14.35 -1.27
N GLY A 37 36.39 15.42 -1.16
CA GLY A 37 37.64 15.43 -0.43
C GLY A 37 37.38 15.17 1.05
N GLU A 38 38.43 14.73 1.73
CA GLU A 38 38.44 14.51 3.17
C GLU A 38 38.05 15.81 3.88
N ILE A 39 36.85 15.85 4.46
CA ILE A 39 36.31 17.06 5.10
C ILE A 39 37.21 17.42 6.28
N ASP A 40 37.75 18.64 6.29
CA ASP A 40 38.57 19.12 7.40
C ASP A 40 37.79 19.02 8.73
N LYS A 41 38.45 18.53 9.78
CA LYS A 41 37.85 18.30 11.11
C LYS A 41 37.22 19.57 11.66
N HIS A 42 37.75 20.75 11.30
CA HIS A 42 37.19 22.02 11.72
C HIS A 42 35.84 22.31 11.04
N GLN A 43 35.74 22.10 9.73
CA GLN A 43 34.49 22.26 8.98
C GLN A 43 33.42 21.27 9.46
N TYR A 44 33.78 20.01 9.72
CA TYR A 44 32.84 19.02 10.27
C TYR A 44 32.28 19.45 11.64
N ARG A 45 33.12 20.01 12.52
CA ARG A 45 32.68 20.53 13.83
C ARG A 45 31.77 21.75 13.71
N LYS A 46 31.94 22.58 12.69
CA LYS A 46 31.06 23.73 12.41
C LYS A 46 29.71 23.24 11.89
N LEU A 47 29.71 22.37 10.88
CA LEU A 47 28.49 21.80 10.29
C LEU A 47 27.68 21.02 11.32
N LYS A 48 28.34 20.23 12.18
CA LYS A 48 27.70 19.51 13.29
C LYS A 48 27.02 20.44 14.31
N ARG A 49 27.58 21.64 14.56
CA ARG A 49 26.97 22.65 15.44
C ARG A 49 25.75 23.29 14.78
N GLU A 50 25.84 23.61 13.50
CA GLU A 50 24.71 24.13 12.71
C GLU A 50 23.58 23.11 12.62
N MET A 51 23.86 21.83 12.41
CA MET A 51 22.83 20.79 12.38
C MET A 51 22.19 20.52 13.76
N LYS A 52 22.81 20.94 14.86
CA LYS A 52 22.28 20.75 16.22
C LYS A 52 20.98 21.52 16.44
N GLN A 53 20.80 22.66 15.77
CA GLN A 53 19.59 23.49 15.89
C GLN A 53 18.35 22.85 15.25
N PHE A 54 18.56 21.86 14.38
CA PHE A 54 17.51 21.08 13.73
C PHE A 54 17.23 19.75 14.44
N ARG A 55 17.97 19.42 15.52
CA ARG A 55 17.66 18.23 16.32
C ARG A 55 16.32 18.43 17.05
N GLY A 56 15.36 17.56 16.75
CA GLY A 56 14.01 17.64 17.30
C GLY A 56 13.08 18.62 16.57
N LYS A 57 13.58 19.30 15.53
CA LYS A 57 12.72 20.04 14.59
C LYS A 57 12.44 19.14 13.40
N GLU A 58 11.18 18.90 13.12
CA GLU A 58 10.75 18.15 11.95
C GLU A 58 10.99 19.00 10.70
N SER A 59 11.26 18.34 9.56
CA SER A 59 11.30 19.04 8.28
C SER A 59 9.98 19.76 8.04
N ILE A 60 10.01 21.01 7.57
CA ILE A 60 8.79 21.76 7.18
C ILE A 60 8.01 21.07 6.04
N TYR A 61 8.63 20.12 5.35
CA TYR A 61 8.01 19.31 4.29
C TYR A 61 7.51 17.95 4.79
N LYS A 62 7.84 17.57 6.04
CA LYS A 62 7.19 16.43 6.69
C LYS A 62 5.86 16.90 7.22
N ARG A 63 4.78 16.23 6.82
CA ARG A 63 3.53 16.26 7.58
C ARG A 63 3.88 15.85 9.01
N THR A 64 3.47 16.65 9.99
CA THR A 64 3.65 16.31 11.40
C THR A 64 3.08 14.91 11.60
N GLU A 65 3.94 13.94 11.83
CA GLU A 65 3.52 12.56 12.05
C GLU A 65 2.67 12.62 13.33
N SER A 66 1.43 12.14 13.30
CA SER A 66 0.60 12.12 14.50
C SER A 66 1.37 11.38 15.59
N SER A 67 1.54 12.02 16.75
CA SER A 67 2.34 11.48 17.84
C SER A 67 1.90 10.06 18.13
N LEU A 68 2.85 9.14 18.37
CA LEU A 68 2.50 7.77 18.77
C LEU A 68 1.59 7.74 20.02
N LYS A 69 1.58 8.81 20.82
CA LYS A 69 0.65 9.01 21.94
C LYS A 69 -0.78 9.33 21.52
N ASP A 70 -0.98 9.95 20.36
CA ASP A 70 -2.31 10.26 19.81
C ASP A 70 -2.89 9.03 19.08
N CYS A 71 -2.02 8.23 18.44
CA CYS A 71 -2.41 6.97 17.80
C CYS A 71 -2.72 5.85 18.80
N LEU A 72 -2.03 5.86 19.94
CA LEU A 72 -2.24 4.89 21.02
C LEU A 72 -3.11 5.53 22.10
N GLN A 73 -4.41 5.27 22.07
CA GLN A 73 -5.37 5.65 23.12
C GLN A 73 -5.00 5.01 24.46
N ARG A 74 -4.00 5.56 25.16
CA ARG A 74 -3.61 5.12 26.50
C ARG A 74 -4.74 5.47 27.46
N GLY A 75 -5.32 4.46 28.12
CA GLY A 75 -6.29 4.66 29.19
C GLY A 75 -7.74 4.85 28.74
N ARG A 76 -8.10 4.51 27.50
CA ARG A 76 -9.53 4.41 27.15
C ARG A 76 -10.12 3.24 27.93
N ILE A 77 -11.02 3.54 28.87
CA ILE A 77 -11.82 2.55 29.59
C ILE A 77 -12.39 1.58 28.54
N PRO A 78 -12.19 0.26 28.71
CA PRO A 78 -12.74 -0.74 27.81
C PRO A 78 -14.21 -0.46 27.58
N ASP A 79 -14.63 -0.62 26.34
CA ASP A 79 -15.95 -0.15 25.96
C ASP A 79 -16.99 -0.84 26.87
N TYR A 80 -16.84 -2.15 27.19
CA TYR A 80 -17.73 -2.93 28.10
C TYR A 80 -18.03 -2.32 29.47
N MET A 81 -17.15 -1.47 29.95
CA MET A 81 -17.37 -0.71 31.19
C MET A 81 -18.06 0.64 30.93
N LYS A 82 -17.88 1.22 29.75
CA LYS A 82 -18.46 2.52 29.33
C LYS A 82 -19.92 2.41 28.92
N ASN A 83 -20.30 1.39 28.16
CA ASN A 83 -21.66 1.22 27.62
C ASN A 83 -22.26 -0.17 27.95
N PRO A 84 -22.43 -0.55 29.22
CA PRO A 84 -22.80 -1.92 29.60
C PRO A 84 -24.06 -2.44 28.89
N GLN A 85 -25.03 -1.58 28.59
CA GLN A 85 -26.24 -1.91 27.81
C GLN A 85 -25.99 -2.45 26.38
N LYS A 86 -24.81 -2.19 25.80
CA LYS A 86 -24.44 -2.64 24.44
C LYS A 86 -23.70 -3.97 24.43
N TRP A 87 -23.32 -4.49 25.60
CA TRP A 87 -22.72 -5.81 25.68
C TRP A 87 -23.52 -6.73 26.56
N SER A 88 -23.69 -7.92 26.05
CA SER A 88 -24.13 -9.07 26.80
C SER A 88 -22.92 -9.92 27.11
N TYR A 89 -22.71 -10.22 28.39
CA TYR A 89 -21.70 -11.16 28.82
C TYR A 89 -22.30 -12.57 28.78
N TYR A 90 -21.75 -13.43 27.91
CA TYR A 90 -22.13 -14.83 27.84
C TYR A 90 -21.09 -15.65 28.62
N SER A 91 -21.52 -16.32 29.69
CA SER A 91 -20.71 -17.32 30.39
C SER A 91 -21.15 -18.72 29.97
N LEU A 92 -20.19 -19.63 29.92
CA LEU A 92 -20.44 -21.06 29.72
C LEU A 92 -20.74 -21.79 31.05
N SER A 93 -21.15 -21.06 32.09
CA SER A 93 -21.46 -21.60 33.42
C SER A 93 -22.59 -22.62 33.39
N ASP A 94 -23.54 -22.42 32.47
CA ASP A 94 -24.78 -23.17 32.40
C ASP A 94 -24.67 -24.35 31.42
N VAL A 95 -23.54 -24.46 30.71
CA VAL A 95 -23.30 -25.48 29.69
C VAL A 95 -22.56 -26.66 30.33
N THR A 96 -23.17 -27.84 30.29
CA THR A 96 -22.52 -29.05 30.82
C THR A 96 -21.36 -29.49 29.90
N PRO A 97 -20.31 -30.15 30.43
CA PRO A 97 -19.21 -30.67 29.62
C PRO A 97 -19.70 -31.60 28.49
N ASP A 98 -20.78 -32.34 28.72
CA ASP A 98 -21.39 -33.23 27.73
C ASP A 98 -22.00 -32.47 26.54
N GLN A 99 -22.54 -31.27 26.78
CA GLN A 99 -23.04 -30.38 25.72
C GLN A 99 -21.92 -29.75 24.88
N MET A 100 -20.70 -29.65 25.42
CA MET A 100 -19.51 -29.18 24.69
C MET A 100 -18.68 -30.32 24.08
N SER A 101 -19.11 -31.57 24.21
CA SER A 101 -18.40 -32.70 23.61
C SER A 101 -18.40 -32.60 22.07
N ASP A 102 -17.34 -33.12 21.45
CA ASP A 102 -17.20 -33.12 19.98
C ASP A 102 -18.39 -33.82 19.29
N SER A 103 -18.96 -34.84 19.93
CA SER A 103 -20.14 -35.55 19.44
C SER A 103 -21.36 -34.64 19.39
N THR A 104 -21.63 -33.87 20.45
CA THR A 104 -22.76 -32.94 20.50
C THR A 104 -22.56 -31.77 19.54
N ASN A 105 -21.33 -31.25 19.42
CA ASN A 105 -20.99 -30.21 18.46
C ASN A 105 -21.19 -30.68 17.01
N ALA A 106 -20.68 -31.87 16.68
CA ALA A 106 -20.86 -32.47 15.35
C ALA A 106 -22.34 -32.69 15.02
N ALA A 107 -23.13 -33.23 15.96
CA ALA A 107 -24.58 -33.41 15.78
C ALA A 107 -25.30 -32.07 15.55
N THR A 108 -24.94 -31.04 16.33
CA THR A 108 -25.51 -29.69 16.21
C THR A 108 -25.15 -29.05 14.87
N ALA A 109 -23.91 -29.20 14.42
CA ALA A 109 -23.46 -28.70 13.12
C ALA A 109 -24.20 -29.37 11.95
N LEU A 110 -24.40 -30.70 12.02
CA LEU A 110 -25.17 -31.43 11.01
C LEU A 110 -26.65 -31.03 11.00
N ALA A 111 -27.26 -30.87 12.18
CA ALA A 111 -28.64 -30.40 12.29
C ALA A 111 -28.80 -28.99 11.68
N PHE A 112 -27.83 -28.09 11.91
CA PHE A 112 -27.84 -26.76 11.31
C PHE A 112 -27.68 -26.80 9.78
N ILE A 113 -26.83 -27.68 9.24
CA ILE A 113 -26.71 -27.85 7.78
C ILE A 113 -28.04 -28.33 7.18
N GLN A 114 -28.68 -29.32 7.79
CA GLN A 114 -29.99 -29.80 7.35
C GLN A 114 -31.06 -28.71 7.41
N GLU A 115 -31.09 -27.91 8.49
CA GLU A 115 -32.00 -26.77 8.60
C GLU A 115 -31.75 -25.74 7.48
N MET A 116 -30.49 -25.44 7.18
CA MET A 116 -30.12 -24.52 6.11
C MET A 116 -30.49 -25.06 4.72
N GLU A 117 -30.43 -26.37 4.50
CA GLU A 117 -30.89 -27.03 3.27
C GLU A 117 -32.42 -26.97 3.15
N GLN A 118 -33.15 -27.33 4.21
CA GLN A 118 -34.61 -27.23 4.24
C GLN A 118 -35.12 -25.80 4.02
N ARG A 119 -34.45 -24.80 4.61
CA ARG A 119 -34.76 -23.38 4.36
C ARG A 119 -34.49 -22.98 2.91
N LYS A 120 -33.44 -23.51 2.26
CA LYS A 120 -33.17 -23.26 0.85
C LYS A 120 -34.22 -23.93 -0.05
N GLU A 121 -34.61 -25.15 0.28
CA GLU A 121 -35.68 -25.86 -0.43
C GLU A 121 -37.01 -25.13 -0.31
N SER A 122 -37.39 -24.66 0.88
CA SER A 122 -38.61 -23.88 1.07
C SER A 122 -38.54 -22.50 0.39
N PHE A 123 -37.38 -21.83 0.41
CA PHE A 123 -37.18 -20.60 -0.36
C PHE A 123 -37.26 -20.81 -1.87
N SER A 124 -36.91 -22.02 -2.37
CA SER A 124 -37.05 -22.36 -3.79
C SER A 124 -38.50 -22.64 -4.21
N THR A 125 -39.39 -22.93 -3.25
CA THR A 125 -40.84 -23.10 -3.50
C THR A 125 -41.66 -21.81 -3.38
N ILE A 126 -41.10 -20.73 -2.83
CA ILE A 126 -41.70 -19.39 -2.84
C ILE A 126 -41.14 -18.63 -4.05
N THR A 127 -41.42 -19.14 -5.25
CA THR A 127 -41.33 -18.32 -6.46
C THR A 127 -42.72 -17.79 -6.74
N ASP A 128 -42.93 -16.51 -6.44
CA ASP A 128 -44.07 -15.76 -6.95
C ASP A 128 -44.18 -16.00 -8.47
N GLU A 129 -45.42 -16.13 -8.94
CA GLU A 129 -45.84 -16.51 -10.31
C GLU A 129 -45.28 -15.60 -11.43
N THR A 130 -44.44 -14.63 -11.09
CA THR A 130 -43.84 -13.61 -11.97
C THR A 130 -42.39 -13.96 -12.41
N GLY A 131 -41.82 -15.09 -11.99
CA GLY A 131 -40.59 -15.65 -12.59
C GLY A 131 -39.29 -14.85 -12.43
N ALA A 132 -39.24 -13.83 -11.55
CA ALA A 132 -38.05 -13.01 -11.34
C ALA A 132 -37.20 -13.51 -10.16
N VAL A 133 -36.10 -14.20 -10.46
CA VAL A 133 -35.11 -14.65 -9.46
C VAL A 133 -34.02 -13.58 -9.28
N PHE A 134 -33.94 -12.98 -8.10
CA PHE A 134 -32.88 -12.02 -7.76
C PHE A 134 -31.53 -12.75 -7.59
N LYS A 135 -30.65 -12.68 -8.60
CA LYS A 135 -29.30 -13.24 -8.53
C LYS A 135 -28.37 -12.28 -7.78
N LYS A 136 -27.84 -12.73 -6.63
CA LYS A 136 -26.81 -11.98 -5.89
C LYS A 136 -25.58 -11.76 -6.80
N PRO A 137 -25.10 -10.52 -6.99
CA PRO A 137 -23.95 -10.25 -7.85
C PRO A 137 -22.68 -10.88 -7.27
N THR A 138 -22.00 -11.71 -8.07
CA THR A 138 -20.70 -12.31 -7.72
C THR A 138 -19.59 -11.47 -8.35
N PHE A 139 -18.83 -10.74 -7.53
CA PHE A 139 -17.67 -9.99 -8.00
C PHE A 139 -16.46 -10.92 -8.16
N GLN A 140 -16.01 -11.14 -9.39
CA GLN A 140 -14.80 -11.92 -9.71
C GLN A 140 -13.54 -11.04 -9.62
N ILE A 141 -13.08 -10.71 -8.41
CA ILE A 141 -11.96 -9.77 -8.22
C ILE A 141 -10.56 -10.42 -8.32
N SER A 142 -10.42 -11.75 -8.40
CA SER A 142 -9.11 -12.42 -8.19
C SER A 142 -8.61 -13.35 -9.31
N LYS A 143 -8.92 -13.10 -10.59
CA LYS A 143 -8.40 -13.93 -11.70
C LYS A 143 -7.17 -13.37 -12.44
N THR A 144 -6.70 -12.16 -12.12
CA THR A 144 -5.62 -11.48 -12.89
C THR A 144 -4.27 -11.35 -12.18
N ILE A 145 -4.06 -11.96 -11.01
CA ILE A 145 -2.75 -11.98 -10.36
C ILE A 145 -2.18 -13.40 -10.45
N LYS A 146 -1.35 -13.66 -11.47
CA LYS A 146 -0.47 -14.83 -11.50
C LYS A 146 0.79 -14.51 -10.67
N PRO A 147 1.02 -15.14 -9.50
CA PRO A 147 2.31 -15.00 -8.83
C PRO A 147 3.37 -15.78 -9.62
N LYS A 148 4.46 -15.09 -9.97
CA LYS A 148 5.70 -15.70 -10.46
C LYS A 148 6.24 -16.58 -9.32
N VAL A 149 6.19 -17.90 -9.50
CA VAL A 149 6.75 -18.86 -8.54
C VAL A 149 8.20 -19.09 -8.91
N GLU A 150 9.12 -18.49 -8.15
CA GLU A 150 10.47 -19.03 -7.99
C GLU A 150 10.35 -20.33 -7.18
N GLU A 151 10.99 -21.38 -7.67
CA GLU A 151 10.97 -22.69 -7.05
C GLU A 151 11.79 -22.67 -5.77
N ASP A 152 11.12 -22.66 -4.61
CA ASP A 152 11.61 -23.32 -3.41
C ASP A 152 10.44 -23.59 -2.45
N THR A 153 10.12 -24.89 -2.29
CA THR A 153 9.25 -25.48 -1.26
C THR A 153 7.79 -25.01 -1.22
N LYS A 154 7.00 -25.49 -2.19
CA LYS A 154 5.54 -25.32 -2.24
C LYS A 154 4.87 -26.03 -1.05
N ILE A 155 3.89 -25.35 -0.47
CA ILE A 155 3.00 -25.89 0.58
C ILE A 155 2.32 -27.14 0.05
N VAL A 156 2.39 -28.25 0.81
CA VAL A 156 1.83 -29.55 0.39
C VAL A 156 0.60 -29.87 1.23
N PHE A 157 -0.49 -30.24 0.56
CA PHE A 157 -1.71 -30.72 1.19
C PHE A 157 -1.72 -32.26 1.17
N LYS A 158 -1.69 -32.89 2.34
CA LYS A 158 -1.81 -34.36 2.49
C LYS A 158 -2.82 -34.68 3.58
N SER A 159 -3.73 -35.62 3.29
CA SER A 159 -4.72 -36.15 4.25
C SER A 159 -5.44 -35.06 5.06
N ASN A 160 -6.09 -34.11 4.36
CA ASN A 160 -6.83 -32.99 4.93
C ASN A 160 -6.04 -32.04 5.85
N LYS A 161 -4.69 -32.10 5.82
CA LYS A 161 -3.81 -31.22 6.57
C LYS A 161 -2.89 -30.46 5.61
N ILE A 162 -2.74 -29.16 5.86
CA ILE A 162 -1.81 -28.29 5.13
C ILE A 162 -0.47 -28.36 5.87
N ILE A 163 0.55 -28.90 5.23
CA ILE A 163 1.91 -28.97 5.78
C ILE A 163 2.67 -27.74 5.27
N MET A 164 2.93 -26.80 6.18
CA MET A 164 3.83 -25.68 5.90
C MET A 164 5.28 -26.17 5.86
N PRO A 165 6.14 -25.59 4.99
CA PRO A 165 7.56 -25.89 5.02
C PRO A 165 8.17 -25.48 6.37
N GLU A 166 9.20 -26.20 6.80
CA GLU A 166 9.90 -25.90 8.05
C GLU A 166 10.55 -24.50 7.99
N TYR A 167 10.12 -23.62 8.89
CA TYR A 167 10.75 -22.31 9.08
C TYR A 167 11.71 -22.39 10.27
N VAL A 168 13.01 -22.50 9.97
CA VAL A 168 14.06 -22.37 10.98
C VAL A 168 14.40 -20.89 11.13
N VAL A 169 13.96 -20.27 12.23
CA VAL A 169 14.23 -18.86 12.55
C VAL A 169 15.53 -18.78 13.37
N GLY A 170 16.52 -18.05 12.87
CA GLY A 170 17.79 -17.81 13.58
C GLY A 170 19.06 -18.25 12.86
N VAL A 171 18.96 -18.96 11.73
CA VAL A 171 20.10 -19.22 10.85
C VAL A 171 20.05 -18.29 9.64
N SER A 172 20.90 -17.27 9.64
CA SER A 172 21.13 -16.47 8.44
C SER A 172 21.81 -17.36 7.40
N LYS A 173 21.15 -17.57 6.24
CA LYS A 173 21.83 -18.19 5.10
C LYS A 173 23.05 -17.33 4.78
N ALA A 174 24.25 -17.90 4.88
CA ALA A 174 25.47 -17.21 4.51
C ALA A 174 25.34 -16.69 3.08
N VAL A 175 25.40 -15.36 2.93
CA VAL A 175 25.32 -14.68 1.64
C VAL A 175 26.52 -15.13 0.81
N LYS A 176 26.32 -16.08 -0.10
CA LYS A 176 27.30 -16.34 -1.15
C LYS A 176 27.23 -15.15 -2.10
N SER A 177 28.32 -14.39 -2.16
CA SER A 177 28.45 -13.28 -3.09
C SER A 177 28.18 -13.75 -4.53
N PRO A 178 27.46 -12.96 -5.35
CA PRO A 178 27.25 -13.33 -6.74
C PRO A 178 28.61 -13.26 -7.46
N LYS A 179 29.10 -14.41 -7.94
CA LYS A 179 30.20 -14.45 -8.89
C LYS A 179 29.76 -13.66 -10.13
N LYS A 180 30.50 -12.60 -10.48
CA LYS A 180 30.30 -11.82 -11.70
C LYS A 180 30.35 -12.77 -12.90
N LEU A 181 29.20 -13.08 -13.49
CA LEU A 181 29.13 -13.70 -14.79
C LEU A 181 29.46 -12.62 -15.83
N ARG A 182 30.62 -12.78 -16.45
CA ARG A 182 31.09 -11.97 -17.57
C ARG A 182 30.32 -12.39 -18.82
N ILE A 183 29.23 -11.68 -19.13
CA ILE A 183 28.42 -11.92 -20.34
C ILE A 183 28.96 -11.03 -21.46
N LYS A 184 29.30 -11.67 -22.58
CA LYS A 184 29.73 -11.04 -23.83
C LYS A 184 28.55 -10.26 -24.43
N LYS A 185 28.84 -9.10 -25.04
CA LYS A 185 27.89 -8.28 -25.78
C LYS A 185 27.18 -9.11 -26.86
N SER A 186 25.86 -9.13 -26.83
CA SER A 186 25.03 -9.34 -28.01
C SER A 186 24.05 -8.17 -28.10
N GLU A 187 24.18 -7.43 -29.20
CA GLU A 187 23.28 -6.37 -29.62
C GLU A 187 21.88 -6.93 -29.83
N LEU A 188 20.86 -6.14 -29.45
CA LEU A 188 19.59 -5.91 -30.14
C LEU A 188 18.57 -5.36 -29.12
N THR A 189 18.07 -4.17 -29.43
CA THR A 189 17.11 -3.38 -28.67
C THR A 189 15.71 -3.99 -28.78
N ASN A 190 15.17 -4.51 -27.68
CA ASN A 190 13.75 -4.90 -27.62
C ASN A 190 12.95 -3.76 -26.97
N THR A 191 12.53 -2.80 -27.79
CA THR A 191 11.39 -1.93 -27.49
C THR A 191 10.13 -2.77 -27.61
N VAL A 192 9.40 -2.96 -26.51
CA VAL A 192 8.11 -3.66 -26.53
C VAL A 192 7.07 -2.70 -27.06
N GLU A 193 6.74 -2.79 -28.34
CA GLU A 193 5.69 -2.01 -28.98
C GLU A 193 4.33 -2.73 -28.84
N LEU A 194 3.31 -1.97 -28.39
CA LEU A 194 1.93 -2.41 -28.30
C LEU A 194 1.31 -2.46 -29.71
N LYS A 195 0.92 -3.64 -30.20
CA LYS A 195 0.18 -3.78 -31.47
C LYS A 195 -1.32 -3.59 -31.25
N LEU A 196 -1.88 -2.52 -31.81
CA LEU A 196 -3.31 -2.16 -31.76
C LEU A 196 -4.06 -2.69 -33.00
N ASN A 197 -3.97 -3.99 -33.25
CA ASN A 197 -4.54 -4.61 -34.46
C ASN A 197 -6.08 -4.53 -34.55
N HIS A 198 -6.77 -4.23 -33.46
CA HIS A 198 -8.23 -4.12 -33.41
C HIS A 198 -8.75 -2.68 -33.64
N LEU A 199 -7.87 -1.71 -33.90
CA LEU A 199 -8.26 -0.32 -34.13
C LEU A 199 -8.57 -0.01 -35.61
N TYR A 200 -8.24 -0.93 -36.52
CA TYR A 200 -8.33 -0.75 -37.97
C TYR A 200 -9.27 -1.75 -38.65
N ASP A 201 -10.01 -2.55 -37.88
CA ASP A 201 -11.08 -3.40 -38.41
C ASP A 201 -12.39 -2.59 -38.40
N ASP A 202 -12.44 -1.52 -39.18
CA ASP A 202 -13.66 -0.88 -39.63
C ASP A 202 -13.34 -0.15 -40.94
N ASP A 203 -14.28 -0.25 -41.88
CA ASP A 203 -14.23 0.22 -43.27
C ASP A 203 -13.60 -0.76 -44.28
N ASN A 204 -14.34 -1.83 -44.61
CA ASN A 204 -14.60 -2.28 -45.99
C ASN A 204 -15.67 -3.38 -45.98
N GLU A 205 -16.91 -3.00 -45.68
CA GLU A 205 -18.10 -3.65 -46.22
C GLU A 205 -18.55 -2.77 -47.41
N ASP A 206 -18.99 -3.40 -48.50
CA ASP A 206 -19.47 -2.85 -49.79
C ASP A 206 -18.43 -2.61 -50.92
N THR A 207 -18.13 -3.64 -51.73
CA THR A 207 -18.46 -3.70 -53.19
C THR A 207 -17.85 -4.95 -53.88
N GLU A 208 -18.69 -5.97 -54.13
CA GLU A 208 -18.96 -6.64 -55.43
C GLU A 208 -19.82 -7.90 -55.24
#